data_AF-A0A084ASC3-F1
#
_entry.id   AF-A0A084ASC3-F1
#
_cell.length_a   1.000
_cell.length_b   1.000
_cell.length_c   1.000
_cell.angle_alpha   90.00
_cell.angle_beta   90.00
_cell.angle_gamma   90.00
#
_symmetry.space_group_name_H-M   'P 1'
#
loop_
_entity.id
_entity.type
_entity.pdbx_description
1 polymer ?
#
loop_
_entity_poly.entity_id
_entity_poly.type
_entity_poly.pdbx_seq_one_letter_code
_entity_poly.pdbx_strand_id
1 'polypeptide(L)'
;MALELEVTPRYVLEHHIINDDDEDAEFVFRRNGKRFYIKVSPTYFVNSPLSTDNYRSYLNIIRFDDVVLGDIYETDVYEWIMSPFQTLLSLAPEPVSPPKNITLKDHLFPEYFVFELDIIDEKSCPRRVFPTDEPHMALTIRFDDASSMISKHGQPFMIQLGSL
;
A
#
# COMPACT_ATOMS: atom_id res chain seq x y z
N MET A 1 -1.61 -38.26 -13.94
CA MET A 1 -0.64 -37.23 -13.55
C MET A 1 -1.44 -35.97 -13.30
N ALA A 2 -1.62 -35.60 -12.03
CA ALA A 2 -2.33 -34.38 -11.67
C ALA A 2 -1.43 -33.20 -12.02
N LEU A 3 -1.97 -32.26 -12.78
CA LEU A 3 -1.32 -30.97 -13.03
C LEU A 3 -1.15 -30.30 -11.67
N GLU A 4 0.10 -30.06 -11.28
CA GLU A 4 0.44 -29.20 -10.15
C GLU A 4 -0.25 -27.86 -10.38
N LEU A 5 -1.25 -27.57 -9.54
CA LEU A 5 -1.83 -26.24 -9.48
C LEU A 5 -0.69 -25.30 -9.10
N GLU A 6 -0.23 -24.50 -10.06
CA GLU A 6 0.67 -23.41 -9.78
C GLU A 6 0.06 -22.57 -8.65
N VAL A 7 0.75 -22.55 -7.51
CA VAL A 7 0.30 -21.86 -6.31
C VAL A 7 0.36 -20.36 -6.60
N THR A 8 -0.76 -19.86 -7.09
CA THR A 8 -1.04 -18.44 -7.36
C THR A 8 -0.88 -17.64 -6.05
N PRO A 9 -0.50 -16.36 -6.11
CA PRO A 9 0.21 -15.70 -5.02
C PRO A 9 -0.62 -15.70 -3.74
N ARG A 10 0.03 -16.06 -2.62
CA ARG A 10 -0.60 -16.29 -1.33
C ARG A 10 -1.11 -15.00 -0.64
N TYR A 11 -0.99 -13.87 -1.31
CA TYR A 11 -1.40 -12.53 -0.89
C TYR A 11 -1.56 -11.66 -2.13
N VAL A 12 -2.44 -10.67 -2.06
CA VAL A 12 -2.69 -9.72 -3.14
C VAL A 12 -2.44 -8.32 -2.58
N LEU A 13 -1.62 -7.52 -3.25
CA LEU A 13 -1.52 -6.09 -2.96
C LEU A 13 -2.87 -5.45 -3.36
N GLU A 14 -3.55 -4.86 -2.38
CA GLU A 14 -4.82 -4.16 -2.61
C GLU A 14 -4.57 -2.74 -3.11
N HIS A 15 -3.66 -2.02 -2.46
CA HIS A 15 -3.15 -0.71 -2.86
C HIS A 15 -1.92 -0.34 -2.03
N HIS A 16 -1.23 0.71 -2.44
CA HIS A 16 -0.20 1.39 -1.64
C HIS A 16 -0.51 2.89 -1.58
N ILE A 17 0.02 3.58 -0.57
CA ILE A 17 0.00 5.03 -0.43
C ILE A 17 1.44 5.44 -0.16
N ILE A 18 1.95 6.42 -0.90
CA ILE A 18 3.24 7.04 -0.65
C ILE A 18 2.97 8.50 -0.35
N ASN A 19 3.53 9.00 0.74
CA ASN A 19 3.51 10.41 1.04
C ASN A 19 4.70 11.09 0.32
N ASP A 20 4.40 12.15 -0.43
CA ASP A 20 5.39 12.86 -1.22
C ASP A 20 6.35 13.69 -0.35
N ASP A 21 5.90 14.10 0.84
CA ASP A 21 6.62 15.06 1.69
C ASP A 21 7.63 14.42 2.65
N ASP A 22 7.37 13.21 3.16
CA ASP A 22 8.15 12.59 4.25
C ASP A 22 8.71 11.19 3.92
N GLU A 23 8.55 10.72 2.68
CA GLU A 23 8.99 9.38 2.24
C GLU A 23 8.33 8.23 3.02
N ASP A 24 7.24 8.47 3.75
CA ASP A 24 6.47 7.42 4.38
C ASP A 24 5.62 6.67 3.35
N ALA A 25 5.52 5.36 3.50
CA ALA A 25 4.69 4.52 2.67
C ALA A 25 3.83 3.56 3.48
N GLU A 26 2.61 3.35 3.03
CA GLU A 26 1.70 2.33 3.53
C GLU A 26 1.35 1.35 2.42
N PHE A 27 1.56 0.06 2.66
CA PHE A 27 1.22 -1.02 1.74
C PHE A 27 0.09 -1.84 2.36
N VAL A 28 -0.97 -2.05 1.58
CA VAL A 28 -2.15 -2.79 2.02
C VAL A 28 -2.23 -4.11 1.28
N PHE A 29 -2.06 -5.21 1.99
CA PHE A 29 -2.15 -6.56 1.43
C PHE A 29 -3.41 -7.28 1.92
N ARG A 30 -3.98 -8.12 1.07
CA ARG A 30 -5.08 -9.03 1.40
C ARG A 30 -4.64 -10.48 1.35
N ARG A 31 -5.06 -11.24 2.36
CA ARG A 31 -4.88 -12.70 2.42
C ARG A 31 -6.01 -13.35 3.20
N ASN A 32 -6.62 -14.38 2.62
CA ASN A 32 -7.67 -15.19 3.25
C ASN A 32 -8.78 -14.35 3.91
N GLY A 33 -9.23 -13.29 3.22
CA GLY A 33 -10.27 -12.38 3.72
C GLY A 33 -9.82 -11.40 4.80
N LYS A 34 -8.53 -11.36 5.15
CA LYS A 34 -7.94 -10.43 6.11
C LYS A 34 -7.07 -9.39 5.42
N ARG A 35 -6.93 -8.23 6.04
CA ARG A 35 -6.12 -7.11 5.55
C ARG A 35 -4.88 -6.89 6.42
N PHE A 36 -3.77 -6.56 5.79
CA PHE A 36 -2.48 -6.30 6.42
C PHE A 36 -2.04 -4.90 5.99
N TYR A 37 -1.98 -3.99 6.94
CA TYR A 37 -1.43 -2.64 6.76
C TYR A 37 0.04 -2.66 7.17
N ILE A 38 0.93 -2.32 6.25
CA ILE A 38 2.37 -2.27 6.51
C ILE A 38 2.85 -0.85 6.27
N LYS A 39 3.31 -0.23 7.34
CA LYS A 39 3.90 1.10 7.31
C LYS A 39 5.41 0.98 7.25
N VAL A 40 6.01 1.72 6.34
CA VAL A 40 7.46 1.82 6.18
C VAL A 40 7.81 3.30 6.25
N SER A 41 8.76 3.64 7.12
CA SER A 41 9.26 5.00 7.26
C SER A 41 10.78 4.95 7.45
N PRO A 42 11.56 5.76 6.72
CA PRO A 42 13.00 5.90 6.96
C PRO A 42 13.32 6.31 8.39
N THR A 43 12.38 6.94 9.11
CA THR A 43 12.57 7.33 10.52
C THR A 43 12.80 6.13 11.45
N TYR A 44 12.36 4.93 11.04
CA TYR A 44 12.57 3.68 11.77
C TYR A 44 13.81 2.91 11.30
N PHE A 45 14.63 3.48 10.42
CA PHE A 45 15.86 2.87 9.92
C PHE A 45 17.06 3.38 10.73
N VAL A 46 17.51 2.57 11.68
CA VAL A 46 18.63 2.88 12.57
C VAL A 46 19.92 2.27 12.01
N ASN A 47 20.93 3.10 11.77
CA ASN A 47 22.23 2.70 11.22
C ASN A 47 22.13 1.83 9.95
N SER A 48 21.17 2.13 9.07
CA SER A 48 20.86 1.28 7.91
C SER A 48 20.91 2.04 6.58
N PRO A 49 22.06 2.62 6.19
CA PRO A 49 22.18 3.40 4.96
C PRO A 49 21.85 2.59 3.69
N LEU A 50 22.25 1.32 3.60
CA LEU A 50 21.98 0.50 2.41
C LEU A 50 20.49 0.25 2.23
N SER A 51 19.79 -0.13 3.30
CA SER A 51 18.34 -0.32 3.27
C SER A 51 17.59 0.98 3.00
N THR A 52 18.11 2.11 3.48
CA THR A 52 17.54 3.44 3.22
C THR A 52 17.63 3.80 1.73
N ASP A 53 18.80 3.59 1.11
CA ASP A 53 19.00 3.87 -0.31
C ASP A 53 18.18 2.94 -1.22
N ASN A 54 18.09 1.66 -0.85
CA ASN A 54 17.22 0.70 -1.54
C ASN A 54 15.75 1.13 -1.44
N TYR A 55 15.28 1.48 -0.24
CA TYR A 55 13.92 1.95 -0.02
C TYR A 55 13.58 3.19 -0.87
N ARG A 56 14.47 4.19 -0.91
CA ARG A 56 14.27 5.38 -1.75
C ARG A 56 14.21 5.05 -3.24
N SER A 57 15.05 4.11 -3.69
CA SER A 57 15.02 3.64 -5.07
C SER A 57 13.68 2.98 -5.39
N TYR A 58 13.16 2.18 -4.47
CA TYR A 58 11.84 1.57 -4.58
C TYR A 58 10.68 2.57 -4.60
N LEU A 59 10.73 3.61 -3.74
CA LEU A 59 9.71 4.66 -3.76
C LEU A 59 9.69 5.39 -5.10
N ASN A 60 10.84 5.63 -5.72
CA ASN A 60 10.90 6.24 -7.05
C ASN A 60 10.25 5.36 -8.11
N ILE A 61 10.52 4.05 -8.12
CA ILE A 61 9.87 3.09 -9.04
C ILE A 61 8.35 3.20 -8.93
N ILE A 62 7.83 3.13 -7.70
CA ILE A 62 6.38 3.15 -7.46
C ILE A 62 5.77 4.51 -7.82
N ARG A 63 6.42 5.63 -7.47
CA ARG A 63 5.92 6.99 -7.72
C ARG A 63 5.78 7.33 -9.20
N PHE A 64 6.74 6.90 -10.01
CA PHE A 64 6.76 7.25 -11.43
C PHE A 64 6.02 6.24 -12.31
N ASP A 65 5.45 5.18 -11.72
CA ASP A 65 4.90 4.01 -12.45
C ASP A 65 5.92 3.49 -13.48
N ASP A 66 7.20 3.69 -13.18
CA ASP A 66 8.30 3.30 -14.05
C ASP A 66 8.49 1.81 -13.88
N VAL A 67 8.22 1.05 -14.94
CA VAL A 67 8.25 -0.43 -14.90
C VAL A 67 9.65 -0.95 -14.53
N VAL A 68 10.71 -0.16 -14.74
CA VAL A 68 12.10 -0.55 -14.49
C VAL A 68 12.99 0.66 -14.16
N LEU A 69 13.68 0.63 -13.01
CA LEU A 69 14.87 1.46 -12.75
C LEU A 69 16.11 0.55 -12.67
N GLY A 70 16.84 0.43 -13.79
CA GLY A 70 17.99 -0.48 -13.88
C GLY A 70 17.57 -1.93 -14.09
N ASP A 71 17.85 -2.80 -13.11
CA ASP A 71 17.48 -4.23 -13.10
C ASP A 71 16.40 -4.56 -12.05
N ILE A 72 15.79 -3.54 -11.42
CA ILE A 72 14.79 -3.69 -10.36
C ILE A 72 13.40 -3.52 -10.95
N TYR A 73 12.56 -4.53 -10.78
CA TYR A 73 11.14 -4.54 -11.15
C TYR A 73 10.25 -4.19 -9.96
N GLU A 74 9.05 -3.71 -10.24
CA GLU A 74 8.01 -3.45 -9.22
C GLU A 74 7.74 -4.68 -8.32
N THR A 75 7.82 -5.88 -8.89
CA THR A 75 7.68 -7.14 -8.15
C THR A 75 8.77 -7.33 -7.10
N ASP A 76 10.01 -6.92 -7.39
CA ASP A 76 11.13 -7.03 -6.47
C ASP A 76 10.93 -6.12 -5.26
N VAL A 77 10.31 -4.96 -5.47
CA VAL A 77 9.92 -4.03 -4.40
C VAL A 77 8.94 -4.70 -3.45
N TYR A 78 7.87 -5.29 -3.98
CA TYR A 78 6.86 -5.94 -3.15
C TYR A 78 7.40 -7.19 -2.45
N GLU A 79 8.27 -7.95 -3.10
CA GLU A 79 8.96 -9.08 -2.45
C GLU A 79 9.85 -8.60 -1.31
N TRP A 80 10.60 -7.52 -1.50
CA TRP A 80 11.44 -6.94 -0.46
C TRP A 80 10.60 -6.45 0.73
N ILE A 81 9.51 -5.73 0.48
CA ILE A 81 8.59 -5.27 1.53
C ILE A 81 7.96 -6.46 2.25
N MET A 82 7.62 -7.53 1.53
CA MET A 82 6.88 -8.66 2.10
C MET A 82 7.73 -9.70 2.82
N SER A 83 9.00 -9.84 2.41
CA SER A 83 9.93 -10.85 2.94
C SER A 83 10.00 -10.86 4.48
N PRO A 84 10.10 -9.71 5.19
CA PRO A 84 10.13 -9.69 6.65
C PRO A 84 8.84 -10.22 7.28
N PHE A 85 7.70 -10.05 6.61
CA PHE A 85 6.38 -10.36 7.17
C PHE A 85 5.91 -11.79 6.84
N GLN A 86 6.73 -12.62 6.20
CA GLN A 86 6.34 -13.99 5.83
C GLN A 86 5.90 -14.84 7.04
N THR A 87 6.55 -14.69 8.19
CA THR A 87 6.18 -15.42 9.42
C THR A 87 4.81 -14.98 9.96
N LEU A 88 4.39 -13.75 9.64
CA LEU A 88 3.13 -13.16 10.06
C LEU A 88 1.94 -13.61 9.19
N LEU A 89 2.21 -14.32 8.10
CA LEU A 89 1.18 -14.98 7.28
C LEU A 89 0.39 -16.02 8.07
N SER A 90 0.93 -16.53 9.18
CA SER A 90 0.22 -17.38 10.15
C SER A 90 -1.04 -16.73 10.74
N LEU A 91 -1.14 -15.40 10.72
CA LEU A 91 -2.31 -14.65 11.22
C LEU A 91 -3.53 -14.74 10.29
N ALA A 92 -3.32 -15.15 9.04
CA ALA A 92 -4.35 -15.44 8.05
C ALA A 92 -4.14 -16.85 7.49
N PRO A 93 -4.43 -17.91 8.28
CA PRO A 93 -4.31 -19.28 7.83
C PRO A 93 -5.28 -19.57 6.68
N GLU A 94 -4.96 -20.56 5.87
CA GLU A 94 -5.83 -21.00 4.79
C GLU A 94 -7.13 -21.59 5.38
N PRO A 95 -8.31 -21.25 4.83
CA PRO A 95 -9.56 -21.77 5.35
C PRO A 95 -9.64 -23.29 5.14
N VAL A 96 -9.97 -24.01 6.22
CA VAL A 96 -10.05 -25.50 6.25
C VAL A 96 -11.18 -26.04 5.35
N SER A 97 -12.11 -25.19 4.95
CA SER A 97 -13.24 -25.51 4.07
C SER A 97 -13.46 -24.36 3.09
N PRO A 98 -14.03 -24.60 1.90
CA PRO A 98 -14.37 -23.53 0.96
C PRO A 98 -15.15 -22.43 1.70
N PRO A 99 -14.83 -21.15 1.45
CA PRO A 99 -15.35 -20.05 2.24
C PRO A 99 -16.88 -20.08 2.22
N LYS A 100 -17.49 -20.18 3.41
CA LYS A 100 -18.92 -19.90 3.55
C LYS A 100 -19.18 -18.49 3.05
N ASN A 101 -20.25 -18.31 2.28
CA ASN A 101 -20.80 -17.05 1.75
C ASN A 101 -20.11 -15.79 2.33
N ILE A 102 -19.05 -15.33 1.67
CA ILE A 102 -18.38 -14.07 2.01
C ILE A 102 -19.42 -12.98 1.84
N THR A 103 -19.76 -12.28 2.92
CA THR A 103 -20.72 -11.19 2.84
C THR A 103 -20.04 -9.92 2.35
N LEU A 104 -20.82 -8.99 1.80
CA LEU A 104 -20.31 -7.65 1.48
C LEU A 104 -19.73 -6.96 2.72
N LYS A 105 -20.30 -7.24 3.90
CA LYS A 105 -19.79 -6.74 5.17
C LYS A 105 -18.38 -7.27 5.45
N ASP A 106 -18.12 -8.55 5.24
CA ASP A 106 -16.79 -9.14 5.44
C ASP A 106 -15.77 -8.57 4.46
N HIS A 107 -16.20 -8.23 3.24
CA HIS A 107 -15.33 -7.59 2.26
C HIS A 107 -15.04 -6.12 2.57
N LEU A 108 -16.03 -5.36 3.06
CA LEU A 108 -15.88 -3.94 3.40
C LEU A 108 -15.18 -3.74 4.76
N PHE A 109 -15.38 -4.65 5.70
CA PHE A 109 -14.86 -4.57 7.07
C PHE A 109 -14.12 -5.86 7.45
N PRO A 110 -13.02 -6.19 6.75
CA PRO A 110 -12.25 -7.37 7.07
C PRO A 110 -11.56 -7.22 8.42
N GLU A 111 -11.30 -8.35 9.09
CA GLU A 111 -10.31 -8.37 10.16
C GLU A 111 -8.96 -7.89 9.60
N TYR A 112 -8.25 -7.08 10.36
CA TYR A 112 -7.03 -6.45 9.89
C TYR A 112 -5.92 -6.48 10.94
N PHE A 113 -4.69 -6.36 10.45
CA PHE A 113 -3.48 -6.28 11.24
C PHE A 113 -2.66 -5.09 10.77
N VAL A 114 -2.04 -4.37 11.71
CA VAL A 114 -1.17 -3.24 11.42
C VAL A 114 0.25 -3.58 11.84
N PHE A 115 1.19 -3.27 10.96
CA PHE A 115 2.61 -3.49 11.16
C PHE A 115 3.42 -2.27 10.75
N GLU A 116 4.57 -2.12 11.40
CA GLU A 116 5.62 -1.19 11.04
C GLU A 116 6.90 -1.98 10.72
N LEU A 117 7.66 -1.53 9.73
CA LEU A 117 8.98 -2.08 9.41
C LEU A 117 10.07 -1.24 10.07
N ASP A 118 10.66 -1.77 11.14
CA ASP A 118 11.90 -1.24 11.69
C ASP A 118 13.08 -1.88 10.92
N ILE A 119 14.16 -1.13 10.66
CA ILE A 119 15.41 -1.71 10.13
C ILE A 119 16.55 -1.25 11.04
N ILE A 120 17.23 -2.19 11.67
CA ILE A 120 18.29 -1.90 12.65
C ILE A 120 19.55 -2.63 12.20
N ASP A 121 20.63 -1.87 11.97
CA ASP A 121 21.90 -2.39 11.48
C ASP A 121 21.72 -3.29 10.23
N GLU A 122 20.95 -2.80 9.24
CA GLU A 122 20.59 -3.48 7.99
C GLU A 122 19.74 -4.75 8.14
N LYS A 123 19.12 -4.96 9.30
CA LYS A 123 18.24 -6.12 9.55
C LYS A 123 16.80 -5.67 9.67
N SER A 124 15.94 -6.28 8.85
CA SER A 124 14.50 -6.08 8.89
C SER A 124 13.89 -6.66 10.17
N CYS A 125 13.20 -5.81 10.92
CA CYS A 125 12.56 -6.10 12.20
C CYS A 125 11.07 -5.72 12.10
N PRO A 126 10.21 -6.63 11.58
CA PRO A 126 8.78 -6.35 11.48
C PRO A 126 8.15 -6.29 12.88
N ARG A 127 7.43 -5.22 13.16
CA ARG A 127 6.77 -5.00 14.46
C ARG A 127 5.26 -4.89 14.28
N ARG A 128 4.52 -5.68 15.06
CA ARG A 128 3.05 -5.57 15.12
C ARG A 128 2.66 -4.36 15.97
N VAL A 129 1.78 -3.53 15.43
CA VAL A 129 1.21 -2.39 16.14
C VAL A 129 -0.25 -2.69 16.43
N PHE A 130 -0.69 -2.41 17.65
CA PHE A 130 -2.09 -2.49 18.03
C PHE A 130 -2.62 -1.06 18.01
N PRO A 131 -3.49 -0.69 17.05
CA PRO A 131 -4.08 0.64 17.02
C PRO A 131 -4.79 0.91 18.34
N THR A 132 -4.49 2.06 18.95
CA THR A 132 -5.10 2.49 20.22
C THR A 132 -6.54 2.99 20.00
N ASP A 133 -6.87 3.40 18.77
CA ASP A 133 -8.19 3.84 18.34
C ASP A 133 -8.77 2.89 17.28
N GLU A 134 -10.10 2.75 17.25
CA GLU A 134 -10.79 1.99 16.20
C GLU A 134 -10.35 2.49 14.80
N PRO A 135 -10.24 1.59 13.81
CA PRO A 135 -9.78 1.96 12.49
C PRO A 135 -10.88 2.78 11.83
N HIS A 136 -10.80 4.11 11.92
CA HIS A 136 -11.40 4.94 10.91
C HIS A 136 -10.62 4.67 9.64
N MET A 137 -11.09 3.68 8.86
CA MET A 137 -10.61 3.46 7.51
C MET A 137 -10.73 4.81 6.80
N ALA A 138 -9.59 5.43 6.52
CA ALA A 138 -9.55 6.61 5.70
C ALA A 138 -10.09 6.19 4.33
N LEU A 139 -11.38 6.42 4.10
CA LEU A 139 -11.93 6.51 2.77
C LEU A 139 -11.27 7.76 2.18
N THR A 140 -10.13 7.57 1.51
CA THR A 140 -9.49 8.65 0.78
C THR A 140 -10.39 9.02 -0.39
N ILE A 141 -11.24 10.02 -0.18
CA ILE A 141 -11.95 10.71 -1.25
C ILE A 141 -11.02 11.84 -1.70
N ARG A 142 -10.36 11.66 -2.84
CA ARG A 142 -9.63 12.75 -3.48
C ARG A 142 -10.64 13.69 -4.13
N PHE A 143 -10.61 14.96 -3.75
CA PHE A 143 -11.25 16.04 -4.48
C PHE A 143 -10.16 16.74 -5.30
N ASP A 144 -10.30 16.77 -6.62
CA ASP A 144 -9.44 17.58 -7.48
C ASP A 144 -9.94 19.04 -7.43
N ASP A 145 -9.22 19.90 -6.72
CA ASP A 145 -9.40 21.35 -6.86
C ASP A 145 -8.64 21.83 -8.11
N ALA A 146 -9.25 21.66 -9.28
CA ALA A 146 -8.80 22.34 -10.48
C ALA A 146 -9.23 23.83 -10.41
N SER A 147 -8.49 24.63 -9.65
CA SER A 147 -8.47 26.08 -9.79
C SER A 147 -7.04 26.57 -10.04
N SER A 148 -6.47 26.22 -11.20
CA SER A 148 -5.38 27.02 -11.76
C SER A 148 -5.99 28.18 -12.56
N MET A 149 -6.19 29.32 -11.89
CA MET A 149 -6.23 30.59 -12.62
C MET A 149 -4.84 30.84 -13.20
N ILE A 150 -4.70 30.63 -14.51
CA ILE A 150 -3.64 31.25 -15.30
C ILE A 150 -4.32 32.07 -16.40
N SER A 151 -4.53 33.35 -16.10
CA SER A 151 -4.89 34.35 -17.09
C SER A 151 -3.70 34.58 -18.03
N LYS A 152 -3.83 34.20 -19.31
CA LYS A 152 -3.26 34.92 -20.46
C LYS A 152 -4.14 34.76 -21.70
N HIS A 153 -5.06 35.72 -21.85
CA HIS A 153 -5.65 36.24 -23.10
C HIS A 153 -6.50 35.29 -23.97
N GLY A 154 -7.82 35.52 -23.96
CA GLY A 154 -8.72 35.00 -24.99
C GLY A 154 -10.21 35.08 -24.66
N GLN A 155 -10.75 36.31 -24.54
CA GLN A 155 -12.17 36.72 -24.53
C GLN A 155 -13.18 36.03 -23.56
N PRO A 156 -13.96 36.80 -22.78
CA PRO A 156 -15.00 36.26 -21.92
C PRO A 156 -16.25 35.91 -22.74
N PHE A 157 -16.66 34.63 -22.72
CA PHE A 157 -18.02 34.24 -23.11
C PHE A 157 -18.97 34.56 -21.96
N MET A 158 -19.86 35.52 -22.22
CA MET A 158 -21.01 35.82 -21.38
C MET A 158 -21.98 34.63 -21.40
N ILE A 159 -22.17 33.97 -20.26
CA ILE A 159 -23.31 33.06 -20.07
C ILE A 159 -24.35 33.83 -19.26
N GLN A 160 -25.42 34.20 -19.95
CA GLN A 160 -26.59 34.90 -19.43
C GLN A 160 -27.28 34.03 -18.36
N LEU A 161 -27.29 34.47 -17.10
CA LEU A 161 -28.15 33.91 -16.07
C LEU A 161 -29.58 34.39 -16.30
N GLY A 162 -30.44 33.52 -16.84
CA GLY A 162 -31.89 33.67 -16.76
C GLY A 162 -32.34 33.31 -15.34
N SER A 163 -32.87 34.28 -14.61
CA SER A 163 -33.74 34.05 -13.45
C SER A 163 -35.19 34.32 -13.87
N LEU A 164 -36.14 33.64 -13.23
CA LEU A 164 -37.59 33.65 -13.50
C LEU A 164 -38.18 35.03 -13.82
#